data_AF-A0A6A5BHH0-F1
#
_entry.id   AF-A0A6A5BHH0-F1
#
_cell.length_a   1.000
_cell.length_b   1.000
_cell.length_c   1.000
_cell.angle_alpha   90.00
_cell.angle_beta   90.00
_cell.angle_gamma   90.00
#
_symmetry.space_group_name_H-M   'P 1'
#
loop_
_entity.id
_entity.type
_entity.pdbx_description
1 polymer ?
#
loop_
_entity_poly.entity_id
_entity_poly.type
_entity_poly.pdbx_seq_one_letter_code
_entity_poly.pdbx_strand_id
1 'polypeptide(L)'
;MMMHHDPIVRISDCSSVHSTKQPQQVSTSNNNHQQTIQMTPSLKSFLNDLETCFRNGQGKVNPEEVKSIFRKYSNEMDINDFEPYCYADTTATYTRNLVMNNPYFSLIVLVWNPQQHSCIHAHGGSQCWFRVLRGQVKECRWLVNPKQDTSLSPVNPTKEFIANMGTIGYIDDSNGVHCIVNMADEISVSLHCYAPPYQECACYSDETGEIFNGKVMFDSIGGQILSAHDTMYNFLRKEKEETSQNQH
;
A
#
# COMPACT_ATOMS: atom_id res chain seq x y z
N MET A 1 -28.12 -19.59 6.52
CA MET A 1 -27.59 -18.39 7.21
C MET A 1 -26.26 -18.80 7.83
N MET A 2 -25.18 -18.70 7.06
CA MET A 2 -23.81 -18.88 7.56
C MET A 2 -23.20 -17.48 7.50
N MET A 3 -22.91 -16.89 8.66
CA MET A 3 -22.12 -15.67 8.73
C MET A 3 -20.67 -16.09 8.47
N HIS A 4 -20.16 -15.81 7.28
CA HIS A 4 -18.73 -15.91 7.00
C HIS A 4 -18.05 -14.77 7.75
N HIS A 5 -17.16 -15.12 8.68
CA HIS A 5 -16.28 -14.18 9.37
C HIS A 5 -15.41 -13.43 8.34
N ASP A 6 -15.24 -12.13 8.56
CA ASP A 6 -14.46 -11.24 7.68
C ASP A 6 -12.99 -11.74 7.57
N PRO A 7 -12.46 -11.93 6.35
CA PRO A 7 -11.12 -12.49 6.14
C PRO A 7 -9.96 -11.51 6.41
N ILE A 8 -10.29 -10.23 6.63
CA ILE A 8 -9.33 -9.15 6.84
C ILE A 8 -9.18 -8.88 8.34
N VAL A 9 -7.98 -9.07 8.87
CA VAL A 9 -7.64 -8.89 10.29
C VAL A 9 -6.50 -7.90 10.47
N ARG A 10 -6.44 -7.19 11.61
CA ARG A 10 -5.26 -6.37 11.92
C ARG A 10 -4.09 -7.28 12.27
N ILE A 11 -2.90 -6.92 11.81
CA ILE A 11 -1.69 -7.74 12.06
C ILE A 11 -1.36 -7.89 13.56
N SER A 12 -1.81 -6.96 14.41
CA SER A 12 -1.65 -7.01 15.87
C SER A 12 -2.44 -8.17 16.48
N ASP A 13 -3.62 -8.46 15.94
CA ASP A 13 -4.51 -9.54 16.41
C ASP A 13 -4.01 -10.94 16.03
N CYS A 14 -3.21 -11.06 14.97
CA CYS A 14 -2.63 -12.34 14.51
C CYS A 14 -1.59 -12.95 15.49
N SER A 15 -1.06 -12.16 16.43
CA SER A 15 0.03 -12.54 17.34
C SER A 15 -0.36 -13.57 18.42
N SER A 16 -1.63 -13.94 18.52
CA SER A 16 -2.17 -14.67 19.68
C SER A 16 -2.59 -16.13 19.42
N VAL A 17 -2.37 -16.68 18.22
CA VAL A 17 -2.75 -18.08 17.92
C VAL A 17 -1.66 -19.05 18.38
N HIS A 18 -1.27 -19.03 19.66
CA HIS A 18 -0.59 -20.11 20.38
C HIS A 18 -0.81 -19.96 21.89
N SER A 19 -2.07 -19.92 22.34
CA SER A 19 -2.40 -20.26 23.72
C SER A 19 -3.86 -20.67 23.83
N THR A 20 -4.09 -21.94 24.17
CA THR A 20 -5.40 -22.48 24.53
C THR A 20 -5.95 -21.78 25.76
N LYS A 21 -7.05 -21.02 25.62
CA LYS A 21 -8.06 -20.83 26.67
C LYS A 21 -9.41 -20.41 26.06
N GLN A 22 -10.47 -20.99 26.63
CA GLN A 22 -11.86 -20.98 26.18
C GLN A 22 -12.48 -19.56 26.05
N PRO A 23 -13.55 -19.39 25.25
CA PRO A 23 -14.16 -18.09 25.00
C PRO A 23 -15.06 -17.67 26.17
N GLN A 24 -14.78 -16.50 26.75
CA GLN A 24 -15.77 -15.76 27.54
C GLN A 24 -16.53 -14.80 26.62
N GLN A 25 -17.86 -14.82 26.73
CA GLN A 25 -18.78 -13.97 25.99
C GLN A 25 -18.51 -12.49 26.30
N VAL A 26 -18.14 -11.71 25.28
CA VAL A 26 -18.12 -10.25 25.35
C VAL A 26 -19.36 -9.74 24.65
N SER A 27 -20.22 -9.08 25.43
CA SER A 27 -21.43 -8.39 24.99
C SER A 27 -21.09 -7.30 23.97
N THR A 28 -21.71 -7.38 22.79
CA THR A 28 -21.62 -6.38 21.73
C THR A 28 -22.44 -5.14 22.09
N SER A 29 -21.78 -4.07 22.55
CA SER A 29 -22.34 -2.73 22.53
C SER A 29 -22.08 -2.10 21.16
N ASN A 30 -23.13 -2.03 20.34
CA ASN A 30 -23.15 -1.26 19.10
C ASN A 30 -23.01 0.23 19.39
N ASN A 31 -21.84 0.80 19.12
CA ASN A 31 -21.67 2.24 18.97
C ASN A 31 -21.22 2.54 17.54
N ASN A 32 -22.18 2.85 16.67
CA ASN A 32 -21.97 3.43 15.36
C ASN A 32 -21.53 4.90 15.50
N HIS A 33 -20.26 5.11 15.84
CA HIS A 33 -19.55 6.35 15.51
C HIS A 33 -18.33 5.93 14.69
N GLN A 34 -18.26 6.39 13.44
CA GLN A 34 -17.05 6.34 12.63
C GLN A 34 -15.96 7.13 13.37
N GLN A 35 -15.20 6.45 14.22
CA GLN A 35 -14.02 7.05 14.82
C GLN A 35 -13.00 7.22 13.71
N THR A 36 -12.77 8.48 13.32
CA THR A 36 -11.62 8.84 12.50
C THR A 36 -10.35 8.49 13.28
N ILE A 37 -9.54 7.62 12.71
CA ILE A 37 -8.27 7.20 13.32
C ILE A 37 -7.40 8.44 13.45
N GLN A 38 -6.99 8.76 14.68
CA GLN A 38 -6.10 9.89 14.91
C GLN A 38 -4.66 9.51 14.54
N MET A 39 -4.12 10.18 13.52
CA MET A 39 -2.71 10.04 13.16
C MET A 39 -1.79 10.58 14.26
N THR A 40 -0.64 9.92 14.44
CA THR A 40 0.42 10.37 15.33
C THR A 40 0.99 11.72 14.88
N PRO A 41 1.60 12.51 15.78
CA PRO A 41 2.22 13.79 15.41
C PRO A 41 3.35 13.66 14.37
N SER A 42 4.11 12.56 14.43
CA SER A 42 5.17 12.23 13.48
C SER A 42 4.59 11.94 12.09
N LEU A 43 3.56 11.09 12.00
CA LEU A 43 2.87 10.80 10.73
C LEU A 43 2.25 12.06 10.11
N LYS A 44 1.63 12.93 10.91
CA LYS A 44 1.10 14.22 10.44
C LYS A 44 2.20 15.11 9.86
N SER A 45 3.33 15.22 10.56
CA SER A 45 4.48 16.01 10.09
C SER A 45 5.06 15.46 8.79
N PHE A 46 5.19 14.13 8.69
CA PHE A 46 5.65 13.46 7.47
C PHE A 46 4.73 13.72 6.28
N LEU A 47 3.41 13.60 6.46
CA LEU A 47 2.42 13.88 5.40
C LEU A 47 2.48 15.34 4.94
N ASN A 48 2.64 16.30 5.86
CA ASN A 48 2.78 17.71 5.54
C ASN A 48 4.05 18.02 4.72
N ASP A 49 5.17 17.38 5.05
CA ASP A 49 6.42 17.51 4.31
C ASP A 49 6.30 16.93 2.89
N LEU A 50 5.68 15.74 2.75
CA LEU A 50 5.39 15.15 1.44
C LEU A 50 4.48 16.05 0.62
N GLU A 51 3.37 16.53 1.18
CA GLU A 51 2.43 17.41 0.48
C GLU A 51 3.12 18.69 0.02
N THR A 52 3.95 19.30 0.87
CA THR A 52 4.71 20.49 0.50
C THR A 52 5.68 20.21 -0.64
N CYS A 53 6.42 19.09 -0.58
CA CYS A 53 7.35 18.68 -1.63
C CYS A 53 6.62 18.47 -2.97
N PHE A 54 5.56 17.66 -2.99
CA PHE A 54 4.84 17.35 -4.23
C PHE A 54 4.03 18.53 -4.77
N ARG A 55 3.45 19.38 -3.91
CA ARG A 55 2.78 20.60 -4.35
C ARG A 55 3.73 21.55 -5.06
N ASN A 56 4.94 21.73 -4.52
CA ASN A 56 5.97 22.58 -5.14
C ASN A 56 6.48 22.01 -6.46
N GLY A 57 6.57 20.68 -6.58
CA GLY A 57 6.93 19.98 -7.82
C GLY A 57 5.76 19.67 -8.76
N GLN A 58 4.55 20.16 -8.48
CA GLN A 58 3.34 19.86 -9.27
C GLN A 58 3.11 18.35 -9.51
N GLY A 59 3.39 17.50 -8.51
CA GLY A 59 3.18 16.06 -8.57
C GLY A 59 4.34 15.24 -9.17
N LYS A 60 5.41 15.87 -9.67
CA LYS A 60 6.62 15.18 -10.11
C LYS A 60 7.87 15.84 -9.54
N VAL A 61 8.64 15.10 -8.76
CA VAL A 61 9.75 15.63 -7.97
C VAL A 61 11.01 14.81 -8.18
N ASN A 62 12.16 15.38 -7.79
CA ASN A 62 13.40 14.62 -7.73
C ASN A 62 13.26 13.46 -6.71
N PRO A 63 13.54 12.21 -7.10
CA PRO A 63 13.44 11.06 -6.22
C PRO A 63 14.19 11.20 -4.89
N GLU A 64 15.34 11.88 -4.89
CA GLU A 64 16.15 12.03 -3.68
C GLU A 64 15.55 13.00 -2.66
N GLU A 65 14.73 13.97 -3.07
CA GLU A 65 14.04 14.88 -2.16
C GLU A 65 13.05 14.13 -1.28
N VAL A 66 12.23 13.27 -1.90
CA VAL A 66 11.27 12.43 -1.17
C VAL A 66 11.98 11.39 -0.33
N LYS A 67 13.05 10.76 -0.83
CA LYS A 67 13.87 9.86 0.01
C LYS A 67 14.46 10.58 1.21
N SER A 68 14.85 11.86 1.08
CA SER A 68 15.32 12.67 2.21
C SER A 68 14.23 12.83 3.28
N ILE A 69 12.98 13.05 2.87
CA ILE A 69 11.83 13.10 3.78
C ILE A 69 11.65 11.74 4.48
N PHE A 70 11.64 10.62 3.74
CA PHE A 70 11.57 9.29 4.36
C PHE A 70 12.70 9.03 5.36
N ARG A 71 13.93 9.47 5.05
CA ARG A 71 15.09 9.35 5.96
C ARG A 71 14.95 10.24 7.20
N LYS A 72 14.44 11.47 7.04
CA LYS A 72 14.20 12.41 8.16
C LYS A 72 13.34 11.77 9.26
N TYR A 73 12.28 11.06 8.87
CA TYR A 73 11.36 10.41 9.81
C TYR A 73 11.73 8.95 10.12
N SER A 74 12.92 8.48 9.73
CA SER A 74 13.28 7.06 9.89
C SER A 74 13.37 6.58 11.34
N ASN A 75 13.76 7.47 12.25
CA ASN A 75 13.85 7.19 13.70
C ASN A 75 12.62 7.68 14.49
N GLU A 76 11.75 8.46 13.86
CA GLU A 76 10.56 9.05 14.49
C GLU A 76 9.27 8.29 14.14
N MET A 77 9.32 7.46 13.10
CA MET A 77 8.21 6.64 12.64
C MET A 77 8.62 5.20 12.45
N ASP A 78 7.84 4.31 13.05
CA ASP A 78 7.95 2.86 12.91
C ASP A 78 6.60 2.25 12.51
N ILE A 79 6.48 0.92 12.60
CA ILE A 79 5.24 0.24 12.25
C ILE A 79 4.04 0.62 13.13
N ASN A 80 4.25 1.08 14.37
CA ASN A 80 3.17 1.42 15.29
C ASN A 80 2.41 2.67 14.84
N ASP A 81 3.09 3.62 14.19
CA ASP A 81 2.43 4.77 13.54
C ASP A 81 1.48 4.36 12.41
N PHE A 82 1.70 3.16 11.85
CA PHE A 82 0.95 2.61 10.73
C PHE A 82 0.06 1.41 11.09
N GLU A 83 0.14 0.90 12.33
CA GLU A 83 -0.62 -0.26 12.81
C GLU A 83 -2.12 -0.15 12.50
N PRO A 84 -2.79 1.03 12.67
CA PRO A 84 -4.21 1.15 12.38
C PRO A 84 -4.60 0.94 10.91
N TYR A 85 -3.61 0.92 10.01
CA TYR A 85 -3.77 0.69 8.57
C TYR A 85 -3.24 -0.69 8.14
N CYS A 86 -2.64 -1.46 9.05
CA CYS A 86 -2.01 -2.75 8.73
C CYS A 86 -3.03 -3.90 8.81
N TYR A 87 -3.87 -4.01 7.79
CA TYR A 87 -4.81 -5.13 7.66
C TYR A 87 -4.26 -6.21 6.74
N ALA A 88 -4.34 -7.48 7.13
CA ALA A 88 -3.97 -8.63 6.32
C ALA A 88 -5.22 -9.43 5.95
N ASP A 89 -5.30 -9.91 4.71
CA ASP A 89 -6.21 -10.98 4.30
C ASP A 89 -5.38 -12.24 4.06
N THR A 90 -5.51 -13.24 4.93
CA THR A 90 -4.71 -14.48 4.82
C THR A 90 -5.02 -15.32 3.57
N THR A 91 -6.11 -15.02 2.86
CA THR A 91 -6.50 -15.68 1.61
C THR A 91 -5.98 -14.97 0.36
N ALA A 92 -5.52 -13.72 0.50
CA ALA A 92 -4.93 -12.94 -0.58
C ALA A 92 -3.40 -13.10 -0.66
N THR A 93 -2.80 -12.58 -1.73
CA THR A 93 -1.34 -12.51 -1.84
C THR A 93 -0.77 -11.40 -0.94
N TYR A 94 -1.39 -10.23 -0.99
CA TYR A 94 -1.10 -9.08 -0.15
C TYR A 94 -2.32 -8.14 -0.16
N THR A 95 -2.39 -7.23 0.81
CA THR A 95 -3.42 -6.20 0.87
C THR A 95 -2.85 -4.81 0.60
N ARG A 96 -3.69 -3.89 0.14
CA ARG A 96 -3.40 -2.47 -0.13
C ARG A 96 -4.29 -1.61 0.75
N ASN A 97 -3.70 -0.96 1.74
CA ASN A 97 -4.43 -0.20 2.75
C ASN A 97 -4.15 1.29 2.59
N LEU A 98 -5.15 2.06 2.18
CA LEU A 98 -4.98 3.49 1.90
C LEU A 98 -4.88 4.29 3.21
N VAL A 99 -3.75 4.98 3.40
CA VAL A 99 -3.50 5.88 4.54
C VAL A 99 -3.97 7.29 4.22
N MET A 100 -3.57 7.81 3.06
CA MET A 100 -3.86 9.18 2.61
C MET A 100 -3.94 9.20 1.08
N ASN A 101 -4.89 9.96 0.54
CA ASN A 101 -4.96 10.29 -0.88
C ASN A 101 -5.28 11.77 -1.05
N ASN A 102 -4.51 12.48 -1.85
CA ASN A 102 -4.79 13.85 -2.26
C ASN A 102 -4.44 14.03 -3.75
N PRO A 103 -4.65 15.21 -4.36
CA PRO A 103 -4.35 15.40 -5.79
C PRO A 103 -2.88 15.18 -6.18
N TYR A 104 -1.95 15.18 -5.22
CA TYR A 104 -0.51 15.12 -5.47
C TYR A 104 0.10 13.74 -5.24
N PHE A 105 -0.39 12.98 -4.25
CA PHE A 105 0.11 11.64 -3.97
C PHE A 105 -0.91 10.75 -3.24
N SER A 106 -0.67 9.43 -3.30
CA SER A 106 -1.31 8.43 -2.45
C SER A 106 -0.26 7.76 -1.57
N LEU A 107 -0.52 7.66 -0.27
CA LEU A 107 0.28 6.90 0.68
C LEU A 107 -0.49 5.66 1.11
N ILE A 108 0.11 4.48 0.94
CA ILE A 108 -0.54 3.20 1.17
C ILE A 108 0.37 2.26 1.96
N VAL A 109 -0.22 1.43 2.81
CA VAL A 109 0.47 0.34 3.50
C VAL A 109 0.14 -0.97 2.80
N LEU A 110 1.18 -1.68 2.37
CA LEU A 110 1.07 -3.04 1.84
C LEU A 110 1.46 -4.04 2.92
N VAL A 111 0.58 -5.02 3.14
CA VAL A 111 0.83 -6.15 4.04
C VAL A 111 0.96 -7.40 3.20
N TRP A 112 2.17 -7.97 3.19
CA TRP A 112 2.54 -9.11 2.35
C TRP A 112 2.43 -10.39 3.16
N ASN A 113 1.62 -11.34 2.69
CA ASN A 113 1.57 -12.65 3.32
C ASN A 113 2.87 -13.43 3.09
N PRO A 114 3.17 -14.42 3.94
CA PRO A 114 4.33 -15.29 3.79
C PRO A 114 4.41 -15.92 2.40
N GLN A 115 5.61 -15.90 1.79
CA GLN A 115 5.89 -16.54 0.49
C GLN A 115 5.00 -16.04 -0.68
N GLN A 116 4.40 -14.86 -0.56
CA GLN A 116 3.57 -14.26 -1.59
C GLN A 116 4.27 -13.11 -2.32
N HIS A 117 3.72 -12.72 -3.47
CA HIS A 117 4.26 -11.64 -4.28
C HIS A 117 3.16 -10.83 -4.98
N SER A 118 3.54 -9.66 -5.49
CA SER A 118 2.73 -8.94 -6.48
C SER A 118 2.85 -9.59 -7.86
N CYS A 119 1.93 -9.26 -8.77
CA CYS A 119 2.24 -9.42 -10.19
C CYS A 119 3.44 -8.53 -10.58
N ILE A 120 4.01 -8.78 -11.75
CA ILE A 120 4.98 -7.86 -12.35
C ILE A 120 4.20 -6.66 -12.90
N HIS A 121 4.54 -5.45 -12.48
CA HIS A 121 3.72 -4.27 -12.78
C HIS A 121 4.54 -2.98 -13.00
N ALA A 122 3.94 -2.10 -13.79
CA ALA A 122 4.32 -0.72 -14.01
C ALA A 122 3.65 0.21 -12.99
N HIS A 123 3.87 1.51 -13.15
CA HIS A 123 3.43 2.55 -12.21
C HIS A 123 2.46 3.57 -12.83
N GLY A 124 1.96 3.32 -14.05
CA GLY A 124 0.91 4.14 -14.67
C GLY A 124 1.32 5.59 -14.93
N GLY A 125 2.62 5.85 -15.12
CA GLY A 125 3.19 7.20 -15.23
C GLY A 125 3.50 7.88 -13.90
N SER A 126 3.22 7.24 -12.76
CA SER A 126 3.59 7.72 -11.43
C SER A 126 5.02 7.37 -11.05
N GLN A 127 5.57 8.15 -10.14
CA GLN A 127 6.76 7.82 -9.36
C GLN A 127 6.36 7.01 -8.12
N CYS A 128 7.17 6.03 -7.75
CA CYS A 128 6.95 5.16 -6.59
C CYS A 128 8.15 5.22 -5.64
N TRP A 129 7.89 5.49 -4.37
CA TRP A 129 8.82 5.28 -3.27
C TRP A 129 8.24 4.25 -2.33
N PHE A 130 9.09 3.38 -1.77
CA PHE A 130 8.66 2.48 -0.72
C PHE A 130 9.65 2.45 0.43
N ARG A 131 9.16 2.14 1.63
CA ARG A 131 9.97 1.86 2.83
C ARG A 131 9.48 0.60 3.50
N VAL A 132 10.37 -0.34 3.79
CA VAL A 132 10.02 -1.56 4.54
C VAL A 132 9.84 -1.19 6.02
N LEU A 133 8.66 -1.43 6.58
CA LEU A 133 8.30 -1.12 7.97
C LEU A 133 8.51 -2.33 8.90
N ARG A 134 8.32 -3.55 8.39
CA ARG A 134 8.54 -4.81 9.11
C ARG A 134 8.97 -5.90 8.12
N GLY A 135 9.85 -6.79 8.58
CA GLY A 135 10.31 -7.93 7.79
C GLY A 135 11.28 -7.52 6.68
N GLN A 136 11.16 -8.20 5.54
CA GLN A 136 12.04 -8.04 4.38
C GLN A 136 11.25 -8.37 3.11
N VAL A 137 11.50 -7.62 2.03
CA VAL A 137 10.99 -7.96 0.71
C VAL A 137 12.12 -8.03 -0.31
N LYS A 138 11.96 -8.88 -1.32
CA LYS A 138 12.81 -8.90 -2.51
C LYS A 138 12.12 -8.11 -3.62
N GLU A 139 12.83 -7.14 -4.20
CA GLU A 139 12.40 -6.44 -5.40
C GLU A 139 13.08 -7.05 -6.63
N CYS A 140 12.29 -7.57 -7.55
CA CYS A 140 12.73 -8.08 -8.85
C CYS A 140 12.35 -7.07 -9.93
N ARG A 141 13.31 -6.62 -10.76
CA ARG A 141 13.06 -5.63 -11.82
C ARG A 141 13.33 -6.20 -13.21
N TRP A 142 12.54 -5.73 -14.17
CA TRP A 142 12.72 -5.97 -15.60
C TRP A 142 12.86 -4.63 -16.32
N LEU A 143 13.91 -4.48 -17.13
CA LEU A 143 14.17 -3.26 -17.91
C LEU A 143 13.39 -3.31 -19.23
N VAL A 144 12.08 -3.26 -19.13
CA VAL A 144 11.14 -3.16 -20.26
C VAL A 144 10.41 -1.82 -20.20
N ASN A 145 9.99 -1.31 -21.35
CA ASN A 145 9.16 -0.14 -21.47
C ASN A 145 7.67 -0.56 -21.56
N PRO A 146 6.87 -0.39 -20.49
CA PRO A 146 5.48 -0.88 -20.46
C PRO A 146 4.56 -0.18 -21.46
N LYS A 147 5.01 0.91 -22.12
CA LYS A 147 4.25 1.62 -23.15
C LYS A 147 4.58 1.15 -24.58
N GLN A 148 5.69 0.45 -24.76
CA GLN A 148 6.19 0.05 -26.09
C GLN A 148 6.30 -1.46 -26.22
N ASP A 149 6.70 -2.15 -25.16
CA ASP A 149 6.92 -3.58 -25.15
C ASP A 149 5.61 -4.32 -24.91
N THR A 150 5.30 -5.27 -25.79
CA THR A 150 4.06 -6.06 -25.76
C THR A 150 4.19 -7.36 -24.96
N SER A 151 5.39 -7.67 -24.47
CA SER A 151 5.67 -8.88 -23.69
C SER A 151 6.83 -8.65 -22.72
N LEU A 152 6.85 -9.43 -21.65
CA LEU A 152 7.96 -9.42 -20.70
C LEU A 152 9.16 -10.18 -21.28
N SER A 153 10.21 -9.45 -21.70
CA SER A 153 11.45 -10.04 -22.19
C SER A 153 12.66 -9.26 -21.66
N PRO A 154 13.64 -9.90 -21.00
CA PRO A 154 13.74 -11.34 -20.73
C PRO A 154 12.69 -11.84 -19.72
N VAL A 155 12.46 -13.16 -19.70
CA VAL A 155 11.51 -13.80 -18.76
C VAL A 155 11.97 -13.63 -17.31
N ASN A 156 13.28 -13.71 -17.07
CA ASN A 156 13.87 -13.55 -15.73
C ASN A 156 14.16 -12.08 -15.39
N PRO A 157 14.15 -11.70 -14.10
CA PRO A 157 14.50 -10.35 -13.67
C PRO A 157 15.90 -9.95 -14.17
N THR A 158 16.06 -8.71 -14.61
CA THR A 158 17.36 -8.15 -14.98
C THR A 158 18.14 -7.66 -13.76
N LYS A 159 17.44 -7.35 -12.65
CA LYS A 159 18.03 -6.97 -11.37
C LYS A 159 17.17 -7.49 -10.22
N GLU A 160 17.81 -7.85 -9.12
CA GLU A 160 17.15 -8.25 -7.88
C GLU A 160 17.81 -7.53 -6.69
N PHE A 161 17.00 -7.10 -5.73
CA PHE A 161 17.45 -6.41 -4.53
C PHE A 161 16.73 -6.96 -3.31
N ILE A 162 17.47 -7.18 -2.23
CA ILE A 162 16.88 -7.49 -0.93
C ILE A 162 16.71 -6.19 -0.13
N ALA A 163 15.47 -5.82 0.14
CA ALA A 163 15.11 -4.67 0.95
C ALA A 163 14.76 -5.12 2.37
N ASN A 164 15.70 -4.88 3.30
CA ASN A 164 15.49 -5.10 4.74
C ASN A 164 14.63 -3.99 5.36
N MET A 165 14.13 -4.20 6.57
CA MET A 165 13.48 -3.17 7.38
C MET A 165 14.27 -1.84 7.35
N GLY A 166 13.56 -0.74 7.10
CA GLY A 166 14.14 0.61 6.95
C GLY A 166 14.68 0.93 5.56
N THR A 167 14.83 -0.04 4.65
CA THR A 167 15.26 0.21 3.27
C THR A 167 14.26 1.12 2.58
N ILE A 168 14.75 2.18 1.92
CA ILE A 168 13.95 3.11 1.12
C ILE A 168 14.29 2.90 -0.36
N GLY A 169 13.32 2.45 -1.15
CA GLY A 169 13.44 2.22 -2.59
C GLY A 169 12.78 3.30 -3.43
N TYR A 170 13.09 3.30 -4.72
CA TYR A 170 12.44 4.13 -5.73
C TYR A 170 12.37 3.40 -7.07
N ILE A 171 11.27 3.58 -7.78
CA ILE A 171 11.09 3.17 -9.17
C ILE A 171 10.05 4.06 -9.86
N ASP A 172 10.18 4.21 -11.18
CA ASP A 172 9.15 4.70 -12.08
C ASP A 172 9.22 3.91 -13.41
N ASP A 173 8.30 4.17 -14.33
CA ASP A 173 8.24 3.48 -15.62
C ASP A 173 9.50 3.68 -16.50
N SER A 174 10.33 4.70 -16.23
CA SER A 174 11.61 4.90 -16.93
C SER A 174 12.72 3.97 -16.42
N ASN A 175 12.51 3.36 -15.25
CA ASN A 175 13.41 2.39 -14.63
C ASN A 175 12.91 0.95 -14.78
N GLY A 176 11.86 0.73 -15.57
CA GLY A 176 11.28 -0.56 -15.87
C GLY A 176 10.07 -0.89 -15.00
N VAL A 177 9.77 -2.19 -14.93
CA VAL A 177 8.67 -2.76 -14.14
C VAL A 177 9.23 -3.65 -13.05
N HIS A 178 8.44 -3.93 -12.01
CA HIS A 178 8.92 -4.76 -10.91
C HIS A 178 7.87 -5.70 -10.33
N CYS A 179 8.37 -6.68 -9.58
CA CYS A 179 7.60 -7.54 -8.69
C CYS A 179 8.23 -7.45 -7.30
N ILE A 180 7.39 -7.32 -6.28
CA ILE A 180 7.80 -7.35 -4.88
C ILE A 180 7.39 -8.70 -4.29
N VAL A 181 8.34 -9.38 -3.68
CA VAL A 181 8.17 -10.73 -3.12
C VAL A 181 8.49 -10.72 -1.63
N ASN A 182 7.60 -11.27 -0.82
CA ASN A 182 7.91 -11.64 0.56
C ASN A 182 8.43 -13.07 0.58
N MET A 183 9.76 -13.24 0.67
CA MET A 183 10.39 -14.57 0.68
C MET A 183 10.34 -15.25 2.06
N ALA A 184 9.86 -14.56 3.09
CA ALA A 184 9.84 -15.06 4.46
C ALA A 184 8.60 -15.90 4.76
N ASP A 185 8.69 -16.71 5.83
CA ASP A 185 7.58 -17.46 6.42
C ASP A 185 6.70 -16.59 7.35
N GLU A 186 7.03 -15.31 7.49
CA GLU A 186 6.30 -14.33 8.28
C GLU A 186 5.81 -13.17 7.41
N ILE A 187 4.83 -12.42 7.92
CA ILE A 187 4.32 -11.21 7.27
C ILE A 187 5.41 -10.14 7.17
N SER A 188 5.51 -9.54 6.00
CA SER A 188 6.27 -8.31 5.78
C SER A 188 5.34 -7.12 5.54
N VAL A 189 5.76 -5.92 5.92
CA VAL A 189 4.96 -4.69 5.76
C VAL A 189 5.81 -3.61 5.12
N SER A 190 5.25 -2.92 4.13
CA SER A 190 5.92 -1.81 3.45
C SER A 190 4.98 -0.63 3.26
N LEU A 191 5.50 0.57 3.46
CA LEU A 191 4.85 1.83 3.13
C LEU A 191 5.19 2.21 1.69
N HIS A 192 4.20 2.59 0.88
CA HIS A 192 4.39 3.04 -0.51
C HIS A 192 3.79 4.43 -0.70
N CYS A 193 4.50 5.30 -1.40
CA CYS A 193 4.06 6.62 -1.82
C CYS A 193 4.09 6.69 -3.34
N TYR A 194 2.94 6.99 -3.95
CA TYR A 194 2.81 7.16 -5.40
C TYR A 194 2.46 8.60 -5.75
N ALA A 195 3.21 9.23 -6.66
CA ALA A 195 2.98 10.60 -7.09
C ALA A 195 3.15 10.78 -8.61
N PRO A 196 2.16 11.32 -9.34
CA PRO A 196 0.78 11.55 -8.88
C PRO A 196 0.07 10.24 -8.50
N PRO A 197 -1.11 10.28 -7.86
CA PRO A 197 -1.96 9.11 -7.76
C PRO A 197 -2.28 8.51 -9.14
N TYR A 198 -2.42 7.20 -9.22
CA TYR A 198 -2.87 6.50 -10.42
C TYR A 198 -4.02 5.54 -10.10
N GLN A 199 -4.80 5.20 -11.10
CA GLN A 199 -5.97 4.31 -10.98
C GLN A 199 -5.79 2.98 -11.70
N GLU A 200 -4.88 2.94 -12.67
CA GLU A 200 -4.60 1.76 -13.46
C GLU A 200 -3.13 1.71 -13.86
N CYS A 201 -2.62 0.50 -14.06
CA CYS A 201 -1.25 0.26 -14.47
C CYS A 201 -1.18 -1.00 -15.33
N ALA A 202 -0.17 -1.06 -16.20
CA ALA A 202 0.14 -2.28 -16.92
C ALA A 202 0.72 -3.32 -15.95
N CYS A 203 0.18 -4.52 -16.00
CA CYS A 203 0.64 -5.69 -15.28
C CYS A 203 0.96 -6.80 -16.27
N TYR A 204 1.80 -7.75 -15.87
CA TYR A 204 2.17 -8.90 -16.67
C TYR A 204 1.75 -10.18 -15.94
N SER A 205 1.17 -11.11 -16.68
CA SER A 205 0.81 -12.43 -16.18
C SER A 205 2.07 -13.23 -15.87
N ASP A 206 2.17 -13.78 -14.66
CA ASP A 206 3.30 -14.64 -14.30
C ASP A 206 3.29 -15.97 -15.08
N GLU A 207 2.12 -16.41 -15.54
CA GLU A 207 1.96 -17.66 -16.31
C GLU A 207 2.30 -17.49 -17.80
N THR A 208 1.82 -16.41 -18.42
CA THR A 208 1.88 -16.24 -19.87
C THR A 208 2.85 -15.14 -20.32
N GLY A 209 3.26 -14.24 -19.42
CA GLY A 209 4.03 -13.05 -19.74
C GLY A 209 3.25 -11.98 -20.52
N GLU A 210 1.95 -12.21 -20.76
CA GLU A 210 1.07 -11.28 -21.46
C GLU A 210 0.72 -10.09 -20.58
N ILE A 211 0.59 -8.93 -21.24
CA ILE A 211 0.24 -7.67 -20.60
C ILE A 211 -1.28 -7.57 -20.40
N PHE A 212 -1.69 -7.11 -19.21
CA PHE A 212 -3.08 -6.77 -18.90
C PHE A 212 -3.14 -5.48 -18.10
N ASN A 213 -4.30 -4.81 -18.11
CA ASN A 213 -4.49 -3.57 -17.37
C ASN A 213 -5.03 -3.87 -15.97
N GLY A 214 -4.23 -3.61 -14.93
CA GLY A 214 -4.61 -3.75 -13.53
C GLY A 214 -5.23 -2.48 -13.00
N LYS A 215 -6.35 -2.60 -12.27
CA LYS A 215 -6.97 -1.47 -11.56
C LYS A 215 -6.48 -1.42 -10.12
N VAL A 216 -6.20 -0.21 -9.62
CA VAL A 216 -5.87 0.00 -8.22
C VAL A 216 -7.11 -0.21 -7.37
N MET A 217 -7.03 -1.15 -6.44
CA MET A 217 -8.04 -1.42 -5.42
C MET A 217 -7.40 -1.30 -4.03
N PHE A 218 -8.25 -1.06 -3.03
CA PHE A 218 -7.86 -0.98 -1.63
C PHE A 218 -8.72 -1.91 -0.80
N ASP A 219 -8.10 -2.59 0.15
CA ASP A 219 -8.77 -3.47 1.12
C ASP A 219 -9.29 -2.67 2.33
N SER A 220 -8.62 -1.55 2.64
CA SER A 220 -9.07 -0.59 3.63
C SER A 220 -8.76 0.85 3.21
N ILE A 221 -9.55 1.80 3.71
CA ILE A 221 -9.34 3.25 3.52
C ILE A 221 -9.42 3.94 4.88
N GLY A 222 -8.41 4.76 5.20
CA GLY A 222 -8.37 5.49 6.47
C GLY A 222 -8.40 4.57 7.69
N GLY A 223 -7.94 3.33 7.52
CA GLY A 223 -7.95 2.25 8.49
C GLY A 223 -9.33 1.65 8.77
N GLN A 224 -10.29 1.80 7.86
CA GLN A 224 -11.57 1.08 7.86
C GLN A 224 -11.59 0.08 6.71
N ILE A 225 -11.89 -1.20 7.00
CA ILE A 225 -12.02 -2.24 5.99
C ILE A 225 -13.20 -1.91 5.07
N LEU A 226 -12.99 -2.01 3.76
CA LEU A 226 -14.09 -1.88 2.81
C LEU A 226 -14.89 -3.18 2.79
N SER A 227 -16.17 -3.12 3.14
CA SER A 227 -17.08 -4.21 2.76
C SER A 227 -17.10 -4.31 1.23
N ALA A 228 -17.31 -5.50 0.68
CA ALA A 228 -17.25 -5.80 -0.77
C ALA A 228 -18.14 -4.91 -1.69
N HIS A 229 -18.91 -3.97 -1.13
CA HIS A 229 -19.76 -3.01 -1.83
C HIS A 229 -19.21 -1.57 -1.93
N ASP A 230 -18.15 -1.20 -1.19
CA ASP A 230 -17.58 0.15 -1.24
C ASP A 230 -16.30 0.16 -2.08
N THR A 231 -16.44 0.42 -3.39
CA THR A 231 -15.29 0.65 -4.26
C THR A 231 -14.73 2.06 -4.09
N MET A 232 -13.46 2.29 -4.43
CA MET A 232 -12.81 3.62 -4.43
C MET A 232 -13.65 4.69 -5.17
N TYR A 233 -14.39 4.30 -6.20
CA TYR A 233 -15.32 5.18 -6.92
C TYR A 233 -16.38 5.77 -5.97
N ASN A 234 -16.94 4.97 -5.06
CA ASN A 234 -17.93 5.42 -4.09
C ASN A 234 -17.32 6.34 -3.02
N PHE A 235 -16.09 6.05 -2.56
CA PHE A 235 -15.38 6.87 -1.57
C PHE A 235 -15.02 8.26 -2.13
N LEU A 236 -14.36 8.32 -3.29
CA LEU A 236 -13.97 9.59 -3.92
C LEU A 236 -15.19 10.43 -4.35
N ARG A 237 -16.33 9.79 -4.63
CA ARG A 237 -17.59 10.50 -4.90
C ARG A 237 -18.18 11.10 -3.63
N LYS A 238 -18.17 10.37 -2.51
CA LYS A 238 -18.61 10.87 -1.20
C LYS A 238 -17.77 12.06 -0.72
N GLU A 239 -16.43 11.98 -0.80
CA GLU A 239 -15.56 13.11 -0.40
C GLU A 239 -15.82 14.37 -1.23
N LYS A 240 -16.04 14.24 -2.55
CA LYS A 240 -16.39 15.38 -3.42
C LYS A 240 -17.76 15.97 -3.09
N GLU A 241 -18.73 15.14 -2.71
CA GLU A 241 -20.07 15.58 -2.31
C GLU A 241 -20.01 16.33 -0.96
N GLU A 242 -19.23 15.85 0.01
CA GLU A 242 -19.06 16.47 1.34
C GLU A 242 -18.26 17.79 1.29
N THR A 243 -17.22 17.88 0.46
CA THR A 243 -16.50 19.16 0.25
C THR A 243 -17.35 20.21 -0.47
N SER A 244 -18.31 19.79 -1.30
CA SER A 244 -19.23 20.70 -1.97
C SER A 244 -20.33 21.23 -1.05
N GLN A 245 -20.72 20.46 -0.02
CA GLN A 245 -21.73 20.87 0.96
C GLN A 245 -21.20 21.80 2.05
N ASN A 246 -19.90 21.77 2.36
CA ASN A 246 -19.25 22.68 3.32
C ASN A 246 -18.78 24.01 2.70
N GLN A 247 -19.08 24.25 1.42
CA GLN A 247 -18.77 25.50 0.71
C GLN A 247 -20.03 26.34 0.41
N HIS A 248 -21.16 26.06 1.05
CA HIS A 248 -22.38 26.88 1.07
C HIS A 248 -22.80 27.17 2.50
#